data_AF-A0A1L7CXC1-F1
#
_entry.id   AF-A0A1L7CXC1-F1
#
_cell.length_a   1.000
_cell.length_b   1.000
_cell.length_c   1.000
_cell.angle_alpha   90.00
_cell.angle_beta   90.00
_cell.angle_gamma   90.00
#
_symmetry.space_group_name_H-M   'P 1'
#
loop_
_entity.id
_entity.type
_entity.pdbx_description
1 polymer ?
#
loop_
_entity_poly.entity_id
_entity_poly.type
_entity_poly.pdbx_seq_one_letter_code
_entity_poly.pdbx_strand_id
1 'polypeptide(L)'
;MGEGTCTRPRCGRRPHSGGLCKPHYLAASRGLVAAGRIADDLRRLHAEGWSDQDIATAAGMHRRTVQQLRQGHRPRVRAVTAARLTAVLADPAGELRHQPRTLVDALGTRRRLRALRTAGWRAADLATATGVHAVVIYRATAGQQRRVTAGTHEAIRRFFLDHQADPVRRPTPAVAEHMWPLPMEWDPDLIDDPRARPETHGHTLKHRLREYRAGRWPACAAAPGSIEDQTRGDRHG
;
A
#
# COMPACT_ATOMS: atom_id res chain seq x y z
N MET A 1 -31.54 14.07 -9.23
CA MET A 1 -32.41 13.82 -8.05
C MET A 1 -32.96 12.41 -8.20
N GLY A 2 -32.62 11.51 -7.29
CA GLY A 2 -32.84 10.06 -7.46
C GLY A 2 -34.31 9.68 -7.43
N GLU A 3 -34.81 9.23 -8.58
CA GLU A 3 -36.10 8.61 -8.77
C GLU A 3 -35.97 7.13 -8.40
N GLY A 4 -36.34 6.80 -7.16
CA GLY A 4 -36.30 5.43 -6.66
C GLY A 4 -37.39 5.25 -5.61
N THR A 5 -37.96 4.06 -5.55
CA THR A 5 -38.83 3.63 -4.45
C THR A 5 -38.03 2.86 -3.41
N CYS A 6 -38.52 2.84 -2.17
CA CYS A 6 -37.94 2.04 -1.11
C CYS A 6 -37.73 0.57 -1.54
N THR A 7 -36.55 0.00 -1.26
CA THR A 7 -36.14 -1.37 -1.68
C THR A 7 -36.98 -2.49 -1.06
N ARG A 8 -37.79 -2.21 -0.03
CA ARG A 8 -38.74 -3.18 0.56
C ARG A 8 -39.88 -3.48 -0.43
N PRO A 9 -40.22 -4.76 -0.69
CA PRO A 9 -41.34 -5.12 -1.54
C PRO A 9 -42.63 -4.44 -1.06
N ARG A 10 -43.42 -3.91 -2.00
CA ARG A 10 -44.70 -3.21 -1.77
C ARG A 10 -44.60 -1.86 -1.04
N CYS A 11 -43.42 -1.28 -0.89
CA CYS A 11 -43.27 0.06 -0.30
C CYS A 11 -43.10 1.14 -1.38
N GLY A 12 -44.15 1.92 -1.65
CA GLY A 12 -44.11 3.06 -2.59
C GLY A 12 -43.51 4.36 -2.03
N ARG A 13 -42.93 4.33 -0.81
CA ARG A 13 -42.38 5.55 -0.17
C ARG A 13 -41.00 5.89 -0.75
N ARG A 14 -40.68 7.19 -0.82
CA ARG A 14 -39.36 7.67 -1.23
C ARG A 14 -38.25 7.16 -0.29
N PRO A 15 -37.08 6.77 -0.82
CA PRO A 15 -35.93 6.33 -0.05
C PRO A 15 -35.33 7.50 0.75
N HIS A 16 -34.85 7.19 1.94
CA HIS A 16 -34.17 8.11 2.84
C HIS A 16 -32.66 7.88 2.82
N SER A 17 -32.22 6.66 3.16
CA SER A 17 -30.81 6.26 3.16
C SER A 17 -30.69 4.75 2.95
N GLY A 18 -29.67 4.31 2.22
CA GLY A 18 -29.44 2.89 1.90
C GLY A 18 -30.59 2.23 1.13
N GLY A 19 -31.28 2.98 0.26
CA GLY A 19 -32.44 2.49 -0.50
C GLY A 19 -33.73 2.29 0.31
N LEU A 20 -33.74 2.51 1.62
CA LEU A 20 -34.92 2.33 2.49
C LEU A 20 -35.61 3.65 2.83
N CYS A 21 -36.95 3.66 2.92
CA CYS A 21 -37.70 4.82 3.43
C CYS A 21 -37.46 5.01 4.94
N LYS A 22 -37.66 6.23 5.46
CA LYS A 22 -37.37 6.58 6.86
C LYS A 22 -37.93 5.58 7.91
N PRO A 23 -39.21 5.13 7.87
CA PRO A 23 -39.71 4.14 8.82
C PRO A 23 -39.07 2.75 8.67
N HIS A 24 -38.81 2.29 7.44
CA HIS A 24 -38.14 1.00 7.23
C HIS A 24 -36.66 1.06 7.60
N TYR A 25 -35.98 2.19 7.34
CA TYR A 25 -34.63 2.46 7.82
C TYR A 25 -34.59 2.43 9.35
N LEU A 26 -35.52 3.11 10.02
CA LEU A 26 -35.61 3.10 11.49
C LEU A 26 -35.90 1.71 12.04
N ALA A 27 -36.83 0.95 11.44
CA ALA A 27 -37.16 -0.41 11.85
C ALA A 27 -35.98 -1.37 11.65
N ALA A 28 -35.31 -1.31 10.48
CA ALA A 28 -34.12 -2.10 10.20
C ALA A 28 -32.97 -1.73 11.15
N SER A 29 -32.77 -0.44 11.44
CA SER A 29 -31.70 0.05 12.33
C SER A 29 -31.86 -0.39 13.80
N ARG A 30 -33.06 -0.84 14.20
CA ARG A 30 -33.37 -1.34 15.55
C ARG A 30 -33.12 -2.85 15.71
N GLY A 31 -32.96 -3.60 14.62
CA GLY A 31 -32.72 -5.05 14.69
C GLY A 31 -31.28 -5.41 15.06
N LEU A 32 -31.10 -6.40 15.95
CA LEU A 32 -29.80 -7.02 16.23
C LEU A 32 -29.54 -8.18 15.27
N VAL A 33 -28.41 -8.16 14.57
CA VAL A 33 -27.94 -9.22 13.67
C VAL A 33 -26.74 -9.96 14.27
N ALA A 34 -26.50 -11.20 13.83
CA ALA A 34 -25.34 -11.98 14.26
C ALA A 34 -24.03 -11.35 13.74
N ALA A 35 -23.01 -11.32 14.60
CA ALA A 35 -21.73 -10.68 14.30
C ALA A 35 -20.61 -11.66 13.90
N GLY A 36 -20.88 -12.97 13.81
CA GLY A 36 -19.85 -14.01 13.61
C GLY A 36 -18.96 -13.76 12.40
N ARG A 37 -19.57 -13.63 11.21
CA ARG A 37 -18.84 -13.33 9.96
C ARG A 37 -17.97 -12.07 10.06
N ILE A 38 -18.53 -11.01 10.66
CA ILE A 38 -17.81 -9.74 10.87
C ILE A 38 -16.63 -9.93 11.81
N ALA A 39 -16.79 -10.68 12.90
CA ALA A 39 -15.69 -10.99 13.82
C ALA A 39 -14.56 -11.76 13.12
N ASP A 40 -14.91 -12.70 12.23
CA ASP A 40 -13.93 -13.46 11.44
C ASP A 40 -13.16 -12.56 10.48
N ASP A 41 -13.87 -11.70 9.74
CA ASP A 41 -13.27 -10.73 8.83
C ASP A 41 -12.37 -9.72 9.57
N LEU A 42 -12.80 -9.24 10.74
CA LEU A 42 -11.98 -8.36 11.59
C LEU A 42 -10.71 -9.05 12.11
N ARG A 43 -10.78 -10.34 12.45
CA ARG A 43 -9.58 -11.11 12.84
C ARG A 43 -8.63 -11.30 11.66
N ARG A 44 -9.15 -11.53 10.46
CA ARG A 44 -8.35 -11.60 9.23
C ARG A 44 -7.61 -10.28 8.98
N LEU A 45 -8.31 -9.15 8.97
CA LEU A 45 -7.68 -7.83 8.82
C LEU A 45 -6.63 -7.57 9.90
N HIS A 46 -6.89 -7.96 11.15
CA HIS A 46 -5.91 -7.78 12.22
C HIS A 46 -4.64 -8.62 12.01
N ALA A 47 -4.77 -9.83 11.46
CA ALA A 47 -3.64 -10.66 11.08
C ALA A 47 -2.85 -10.08 9.89
N GLU A 48 -3.53 -9.36 8.99
CA GLU A 48 -2.94 -8.61 7.88
C GLU A 48 -2.27 -7.29 8.33
N GLY A 49 -2.35 -6.95 9.62
CA GLY A 49 -1.67 -5.79 10.22
C GLY A 49 -2.56 -4.57 10.45
N TRP A 50 -3.86 -4.66 10.19
CA TRP A 50 -4.81 -3.57 10.45
C TRP A 50 -5.05 -3.39 11.95
N SER A 51 -4.95 -2.15 12.43
CA SER A 51 -5.28 -1.86 13.82
C SER A 51 -6.80 -1.73 13.99
N ASP A 52 -7.31 -2.06 15.18
CA ASP A 52 -8.72 -1.80 15.54
C ASP A 52 -9.09 -0.31 15.36
N GLN A 53 -8.10 0.60 15.41
CA GLN A 53 -8.30 2.04 15.21
C GLN A 53 -8.46 2.41 13.74
N ASP A 54 -7.70 1.80 12.83
CA ASP A 54 -7.80 2.03 11.38
C ASP A 54 -9.18 1.60 10.88
N ILE A 55 -9.59 0.39 11.24
CA ILE A 55 -10.89 -0.18 10.87
C ILE A 55 -12.03 0.65 11.46
N ALA A 56 -11.90 1.10 12.70
CA ALA A 56 -12.90 1.94 13.35
C ALA A 56 -13.02 3.32 12.67
N THR A 57 -11.90 3.90 12.25
CA THR A 57 -11.89 5.19 11.54
C THR A 57 -12.58 5.05 10.19
N ALA A 58 -12.24 4.03 9.40
CA ALA A 58 -12.89 3.73 8.12
C ALA A 58 -14.39 3.46 8.28
N ALA A 59 -14.79 2.74 9.34
CA ALA A 59 -16.21 2.44 9.59
C ALA A 59 -17.00 3.59 10.24
N GLY A 60 -16.36 4.71 10.59
CA GLY A 60 -17.00 5.80 11.35
C GLY A 60 -17.51 5.32 12.72
N MET A 61 -16.68 4.56 13.43
CA MET A 61 -17.01 3.87 14.67
C MET A 61 -15.98 4.13 15.78
N HIS A 62 -16.37 3.83 17.03
CA HIS A 62 -15.44 3.87 18.15
C HIS A 62 -14.58 2.59 18.18
N ARG A 63 -13.26 2.72 18.32
CA ARG A 63 -12.26 1.61 18.39
C ARG A 63 -12.69 0.46 19.30
N ARG A 64 -13.18 0.79 20.50
CA ARG A 64 -13.64 -0.21 21.49
C ARG A 64 -14.74 -1.13 20.95
N THR A 65 -15.58 -0.63 20.05
CA THR A 65 -16.65 -1.43 19.42
C THR A 65 -16.07 -2.48 18.46
N VAL A 66 -15.09 -2.08 17.65
CA VAL A 66 -14.37 -2.99 16.74
C VAL A 66 -13.58 -4.04 17.52
N GLN A 67 -12.86 -3.61 18.55
CA GLN A 67 -12.12 -4.51 19.44
C GLN A 67 -13.03 -5.58 20.08
N GLN A 68 -14.17 -5.18 20.66
CA GLN A 68 -15.11 -6.10 21.29
C GLN A 68 -15.75 -7.08 20.30
N LEU A 69 -15.95 -6.66 19.05
CA LEU A 69 -16.44 -7.53 17.99
C LEU A 69 -15.40 -8.55 17.55
N ARG A 70 -14.17 -8.10 17.29
CA ARG A 70 -13.04 -8.97 16.92
C ARG A 70 -12.75 -10.02 17.99
N GLN A 71 -12.83 -9.64 19.25
CA GLN A 71 -12.64 -10.55 20.39
C GLN A 71 -13.87 -11.41 20.70
N GLY A 72 -14.95 -11.34 19.92
CA GLY A 72 -16.16 -12.14 20.12
C GLY A 72 -17.01 -11.77 21.34
N HIS A 73 -16.68 -10.70 22.07
CA HIS A 73 -17.42 -10.26 23.26
C HIS A 73 -18.80 -9.69 22.91
N ARG A 74 -19.07 -9.42 21.63
CA ARG A 74 -20.38 -9.02 21.12
C ARG A 74 -20.86 -9.97 20.02
N PRO A 75 -21.61 -11.02 20.37
CA PRO A 75 -22.12 -11.98 19.38
C PRO A 75 -23.22 -11.38 18.47
N ARG A 76 -23.82 -10.26 18.89
CA ARG A 76 -24.85 -9.53 18.12
C ARG A 76 -24.57 -8.04 18.09
N VAL A 77 -24.88 -7.40 16.97
CA VAL A 77 -24.75 -5.94 16.75
C VAL A 77 -25.98 -5.38 16.08
N ARG A 78 -26.17 -4.06 16.15
CA ARG A 78 -27.24 -3.40 15.39
C ARG A 78 -27.01 -3.61 13.89
N ALA A 79 -28.08 -3.80 13.13
CA ALA A 79 -28.01 -3.99 11.68
C ALA A 79 -27.27 -2.84 10.97
N VAL A 80 -27.43 -1.60 11.45
CA VAL A 80 -26.69 -0.44 10.92
C VAL A 80 -25.18 -0.55 11.15
N THR A 81 -24.77 -1.10 12.29
CA THR A 81 -23.36 -1.34 12.61
C THR A 81 -22.79 -2.44 11.73
N ALA A 82 -23.54 -3.53 11.55
CA ALA A 82 -23.15 -4.60 10.65
C ALA A 82 -23.01 -4.08 9.21
N ALA A 83 -23.97 -3.31 8.71
CA ALA A 83 -23.92 -2.74 7.37
C ALA A 83 -22.71 -1.83 7.15
N ARG A 84 -22.36 -0.97 8.13
CA ARG A 84 -21.16 -0.12 8.03
C ARG A 84 -19.87 -0.93 7.98
N LEU A 85 -19.73 -1.93 8.84
CA LEU A 85 -18.55 -2.79 8.85
C LEU A 85 -18.48 -3.63 7.58
N THR A 86 -19.58 -4.22 7.13
CA THR A 86 -19.62 -4.98 5.88
C THR A 86 -19.28 -4.11 4.68
N ALA A 87 -19.73 -2.85 4.63
CA ALA A 87 -19.37 -1.93 3.54
C ALA A 87 -17.86 -1.65 3.49
N VAL A 88 -17.24 -1.36 4.64
CA VAL A 88 -15.79 -1.16 4.75
C VAL A 88 -15.00 -2.43 4.41
N LEU A 89 -15.49 -3.59 4.87
CA LEU A 89 -14.88 -4.89 4.60
C LEU A 89 -15.05 -5.34 3.14
N ALA A 90 -16.07 -4.83 2.45
CA ALA A 90 -16.38 -5.15 1.06
C ALA A 90 -15.74 -4.16 0.08
N ASP A 91 -15.08 -3.10 0.55
CA ASP A 91 -14.58 -2.00 -0.27
C ASP A 91 -13.45 -2.45 -1.22
N PRO A 92 -13.66 -2.41 -2.56
CA PRO A 92 -12.63 -2.65 -3.56
C PRO A 92 -11.84 -1.38 -3.93
N ALA A 93 -12.18 -0.19 -3.39
CA ALA A 93 -11.67 1.12 -3.84
C ALA A 93 -10.80 1.91 -2.82
N GLY A 94 -10.55 1.41 -1.60
CA GLY A 94 -9.40 1.85 -0.79
C GLY A 94 -9.64 2.92 0.28
N GLU A 95 -10.74 2.86 1.01
CA GLU A 95 -10.96 3.63 2.24
C GLU A 95 -10.26 3.02 3.46
N LEU A 96 -10.04 1.71 3.47
CA LEU A 96 -9.11 1.10 4.40
C LEU A 96 -7.70 1.56 4.02
N ARG A 97 -7.20 2.57 4.74
CA ARG A 97 -5.80 2.98 4.76
C ARG A 97 -5.32 2.96 6.20
N HIS A 98 -4.21 2.28 6.44
CA HIS A 98 -3.58 2.34 7.76
C HIS A 98 -3.30 3.80 8.11
N GLN A 99 -3.54 4.20 9.36
CA GLN A 99 -3.07 5.47 9.84
C GLN A 99 -1.56 5.58 9.59
N PRO A 100 -1.03 6.75 9.19
CA PRO A 100 0.37 6.87 8.78
C PRO A 100 1.40 6.39 9.81
N ARG A 101 1.03 6.38 11.10
CA ARG A 101 1.86 5.94 12.22
C ARG A 101 1.71 4.46 12.60
N THR A 102 0.72 3.75 12.05
CA THR A 102 0.53 2.31 12.28
C THR A 102 1.72 1.53 11.76
N LEU A 103 2.21 0.54 12.52
CA LEU A 103 3.31 -0.31 12.10
C LEU A 103 2.80 -1.49 11.25
N VAL A 104 3.32 -1.61 10.03
CA VAL A 104 3.01 -2.66 9.05
C VAL A 104 4.25 -3.50 8.73
N ASP A 105 4.07 -4.66 8.09
CA ASP A 105 5.20 -5.51 7.69
C ASP A 105 6.16 -4.76 6.73
N ALA A 106 7.46 -4.87 6.99
CA ALA A 106 8.48 -4.22 6.20
C ALA A 106 8.89 -4.96 4.93
N LEU A 107 8.38 -6.18 4.68
CA LEU A 107 8.75 -7.04 3.56
C LEU A 107 8.62 -6.32 2.21
N GLY A 108 7.45 -5.74 1.98
CA GLY A 108 7.14 -4.96 0.80
C GLY A 108 8.07 -3.79 0.57
N THR A 109 8.17 -2.94 1.60
CA THR A 109 9.06 -1.78 1.61
C THR A 109 10.51 -2.19 1.34
N ARG A 110 10.97 -3.28 1.97
CA ARG A 110 12.33 -3.81 1.79
C ARG A 110 12.57 -4.29 0.37
N ARG A 111 11.64 -5.03 -0.24
CA ARG A 111 11.75 -5.49 -1.63
C ARG A 111 11.83 -4.32 -2.60
N ARG A 112 10.93 -3.34 -2.46
CA ARG A 112 10.92 -2.09 -3.26
C ARG A 112 12.21 -1.30 -3.13
N LEU A 113 12.67 -1.05 -1.90
CA LEU A 113 13.93 -0.33 -1.65
C LEU A 113 15.14 -1.05 -2.26
N ARG A 114 15.23 -2.37 -2.09
CA ARG A 114 16.32 -3.17 -2.68
C ARG A 114 16.32 -3.06 -4.19
N ALA A 115 15.16 -3.18 -4.82
CA ALA A 115 14.99 -3.06 -6.26
C ALA A 115 15.38 -1.67 -6.77
N LEU A 116 14.89 -0.60 -6.14
CA LEU A 116 15.25 0.77 -6.49
C LEU A 116 16.76 1.01 -6.35
N ARG A 117 17.38 0.49 -5.30
CA ARG A 117 18.83 0.60 -5.11
C ARG A 117 19.62 -0.15 -6.19
N THR A 118 19.17 -1.34 -6.59
CA THR A 118 19.76 -2.06 -7.72
C THR A 118 19.59 -1.27 -9.03
N ALA A 119 18.47 -0.57 -9.20
CA ALA A 119 18.23 0.34 -10.32
C ALA A 119 19.04 1.64 -10.26
N GLY A 120 19.86 1.82 -9.22
CA GLY A 120 20.82 2.93 -9.10
C GLY A 120 20.35 4.11 -8.24
N TRP A 121 19.17 4.05 -7.62
CA TRP A 121 18.72 5.07 -6.69
C TRP A 121 19.53 5.05 -5.40
N ARG A 122 20.10 6.20 -4.99
CA ARG A 122 20.84 6.30 -3.72
C ARG A 122 19.87 6.53 -2.57
N ALA A 123 20.27 6.12 -1.37
CA ALA A 123 19.44 6.31 -0.17
C ALA A 123 19.16 7.79 0.14
N ALA A 124 20.09 8.70 -0.20
CA ALA A 124 19.91 10.14 -0.05
C ALA A 124 18.88 10.70 -1.03
N ASP A 125 18.89 10.23 -2.29
CA ASP A 125 17.93 10.63 -3.32
C ASP A 125 16.52 10.17 -2.93
N LEU A 126 16.39 8.91 -2.51
CA LEU A 126 15.14 8.34 -2.01
C LEU A 126 14.63 9.10 -0.78
N ALA A 127 15.51 9.48 0.15
CA ALA A 127 15.11 10.24 1.33
C ALA A 127 14.55 11.61 0.97
N THR A 128 15.21 12.30 0.04
CA THR A 128 14.79 13.62 -0.45
C THR A 128 13.46 13.54 -1.19
N ALA A 129 13.31 12.56 -2.09
CA ALA A 129 12.11 12.43 -2.92
C ALA A 129 10.88 11.95 -2.13
N THR A 130 11.05 11.11 -1.12
CA THR A 130 9.93 10.49 -0.39
C THR A 130 9.65 11.14 0.96
N GLY A 131 10.53 12.03 1.43
CA GLY A 131 10.48 12.60 2.79
C GLY A 131 10.77 11.58 3.90
N VAL A 132 11.13 10.33 3.55
CA VAL A 132 11.49 9.29 4.53
C VAL A 132 12.94 9.48 4.96
N HIS A 133 13.19 9.47 6.27
CA HIS A 133 14.54 9.65 6.79
C HIS A 133 15.50 8.57 6.28
N ALA A 134 16.71 8.97 5.83
CA ALA A 134 17.69 8.08 5.22
C ALA A 134 18.04 6.86 6.10
N VAL A 135 18.12 7.03 7.43
CA VAL A 135 18.39 5.92 8.36
C VAL A 135 17.30 4.84 8.29
N VAL A 136 16.04 5.22 8.12
CA VAL A 136 14.92 4.26 7.97
C VAL A 136 15.08 3.49 6.66
N ILE A 137 15.42 4.19 5.58
CA ILE A 137 15.70 3.55 4.27
C ILE A 137 16.84 2.54 4.38
N TYR A 138 17.95 2.90 5.03
CA TYR A 138 19.09 2.00 5.24
C TYR A 138 18.70 0.75 6.05
N ARG A 139 18.05 0.93 7.20
CA ARG A 139 17.66 -0.17 8.10
C ARG A 139 16.64 -1.10 7.46
N ALA A 140 15.65 -0.56 6.75
CA ALA A 140 14.66 -1.33 6.02
C ALA A 140 15.31 -2.12 4.86
N THR A 141 16.19 -1.50 4.07
CA THR A 141 16.94 -2.16 2.99
C THR A 141 17.77 -3.34 3.53
N ALA A 142 18.51 -3.11 4.61
CA ALA A 142 19.35 -4.11 5.27
C ALA A 142 18.53 -5.24 5.93
N GLY A 143 17.21 -5.08 6.06
CA GLY A 143 16.35 -6.05 6.73
C GLY A 143 16.43 -6.04 8.25
N GLN A 144 17.01 -4.98 8.82
CA GLN A 144 17.12 -4.78 10.28
C GLN A 144 15.78 -4.39 10.92
N GLN A 145 14.81 -3.93 10.12
CA GLN A 145 13.46 -3.62 10.57
C GLN A 145 12.47 -4.67 10.10
N ARG A 146 11.75 -5.28 11.05
CA ARG A 146 10.62 -6.17 10.77
C ARG A 146 9.33 -5.42 10.44
N ARG A 147 9.21 -4.19 10.92
CA ARG A 147 8.04 -3.32 10.70
C ARG A 147 8.46 -1.90 10.36
N VAL A 148 7.66 -1.22 9.56
CA VAL A 148 7.78 0.20 9.24
C VAL A 148 6.44 0.89 9.47
N THR A 149 6.41 2.22 9.52
CA THR A 149 5.13 2.92 9.58
C THR A 149 4.41 2.82 8.24
N ALA A 150 3.09 2.78 8.25
CA ALA A 150 2.28 2.73 7.03
C ALA A 150 2.52 3.92 6.12
N GLY A 151 2.78 5.11 6.68
CA GLY A 151 3.18 6.28 5.90
C GLY A 151 4.51 6.06 5.17
N THR A 152 5.49 5.42 5.82
CA THR A 152 6.76 5.04 5.16
C THR A 152 6.51 4.01 4.07
N HIS A 153 5.70 2.99 4.37
CA HIS A 153 5.36 1.95 3.40
C HIS A 153 4.73 2.55 2.14
N GLU A 154 3.73 3.42 2.31
CA GLU A 154 3.02 4.07 1.20
C GLU A 154 3.90 5.04 0.42
N ALA A 155 4.72 5.86 1.11
CA ALA A 155 5.63 6.80 0.45
C ALA A 155 6.63 6.06 -0.47
N ILE A 156 7.20 4.95 0.02
CA ILE A 156 8.10 4.11 -0.78
C ILE A 156 7.32 3.36 -1.88
N ARG A 157 6.11 2.85 -1.59
CA ARG A 157 5.27 2.17 -2.59
C ARG A 157 4.96 3.08 -3.77
N ARG A 158 4.51 4.31 -3.49
CA ARG A 158 4.20 5.30 -4.52
C ARG A 158 5.43 5.61 -5.38
N PHE A 159 6.56 5.94 -4.75
CA PHE A 159 7.80 6.20 -5.47
C PHE A 159 8.24 5.01 -6.32
N PHE A 160 8.11 3.79 -5.80
CA PHE A 160 8.43 2.58 -6.56
C PHE A 160 7.58 2.44 -7.82
N LEU A 161 6.26 2.66 -7.72
CA LEU A 161 5.35 2.56 -8.86
C LEU A 161 5.66 3.63 -9.92
N ASP A 162 5.87 4.86 -9.48
CA ASP A 162 6.17 5.99 -10.36
C ASP A 162 7.49 5.80 -11.14
N HIS A 163 8.44 5.06 -10.57
CA HIS A 163 9.79 4.83 -11.11
C HIS A 163 10.07 3.38 -11.49
N GLN A 164 9.04 2.52 -11.60
CA GLN A 164 9.24 1.09 -11.85
C GLN A 164 9.80 0.82 -13.25
N ALA A 165 9.41 1.65 -14.23
CA ALA A 165 9.80 1.56 -15.63
C ALA A 165 11.00 2.47 -15.99
N ASP A 166 11.57 3.17 -15.01
CA ASP A 166 12.68 4.09 -15.27
C ASP A 166 13.93 3.34 -15.77
N PRO A 167 14.76 4.00 -16.61
CA PRO A 167 16.03 3.45 -17.02
C PRO A 167 16.93 3.09 -15.83
N VAL A 168 17.48 1.88 -15.86
CA VAL A 168 18.40 1.39 -14.82
C VAL A 168 19.72 2.15 -14.90
N ARG A 169 20.11 2.73 -13.77
CA ARG A 169 21.39 3.44 -13.60
C ARG A 169 22.40 2.54 -12.89
N ARG A 170 23.67 2.95 -12.92
CA ARG A 170 24.75 2.24 -12.24
C ARG A 170 24.53 2.20 -10.71
N PRO A 171 24.33 1.02 -10.08
CA PRO A 171 24.26 0.92 -8.64
C PRO A 171 25.65 1.11 -8.01
N THR A 172 25.68 1.38 -6.70
CA THR A 172 26.94 1.38 -5.96
C THR A 172 27.52 -0.04 -5.89
N PRO A 173 28.86 -0.23 -5.82
CA PRO A 173 29.47 -1.55 -5.76
C PRO A 173 28.89 -2.46 -4.66
N ALA A 174 28.71 -1.90 -3.46
CA ALA A 174 28.12 -2.61 -2.33
C ALA A 174 26.69 -3.13 -2.62
N VAL A 175 25.88 -2.39 -3.38
CA VAL A 175 24.53 -2.85 -3.77
C VAL A 175 24.60 -3.90 -4.87
N ALA A 176 25.49 -3.72 -5.84
CA ALA A 176 25.66 -4.67 -6.95
C ALA A 176 26.02 -6.08 -6.48
N GLU A 177 26.80 -6.19 -5.40
CA GLU A 177 27.17 -7.47 -4.77
C GLU A 177 25.98 -8.23 -4.18
N HIS A 178 24.92 -7.52 -3.76
CA HIS A 178 23.76 -8.13 -3.09
C HIS A 178 22.77 -8.79 -4.05
N MET A 179 22.92 -8.59 -5.36
CA MET A 179 22.21 -9.38 -6.36
C MET A 179 20.68 -9.27 -6.30
N TRP A 180 20.13 -8.17 -5.78
CA TRP A 180 18.68 -8.03 -5.65
C TRP A 180 17.99 -7.82 -7.02
N PRO A 181 16.74 -8.29 -7.20
CA PRO A 181 15.99 -8.09 -8.43
C PRO A 181 15.72 -6.61 -8.71
N LEU A 182 15.58 -6.26 -9.99
CA LEU A 182 15.23 -4.92 -10.48
C LEU A 182 13.74 -4.59 -10.25
N PRO A 183 13.34 -3.31 -10.32
CA PRO A 183 11.94 -2.90 -10.14
C PRO A 183 10.98 -3.56 -11.13
N MET A 184 11.34 -3.61 -12.42
CA MET A 184 10.56 -4.24 -13.48
C MET A 184 10.44 -5.77 -13.36
N GLU A 185 11.26 -6.41 -12.53
CA GLU A 185 11.19 -7.87 -12.30
C GLU A 185 10.16 -8.21 -11.22
N TRP A 186 9.56 -7.23 -10.54
CA TRP A 186 8.51 -7.46 -9.58
C TRP A 186 7.14 -7.11 -10.15
N ASP A 187 6.17 -8.00 -9.96
CA ASP A 187 4.76 -7.63 -10.09
C ASP A 187 4.39 -6.66 -8.94
N PRO A 188 3.94 -5.44 -9.25
CA PRO A 188 3.63 -4.42 -8.25
C PRO A 188 2.49 -4.81 -7.28
N ASP A 189 1.59 -5.69 -7.70
CA ASP A 189 0.44 -6.15 -6.91
C ASP A 189 0.81 -7.35 -6.02
N LEU A 190 1.80 -8.14 -6.43
CA LEU A 190 2.23 -9.34 -5.69
C LEU A 190 3.47 -9.12 -4.82
N ILE A 191 4.22 -8.02 -4.99
CA ILE A 191 5.50 -7.78 -4.29
C ILE A 191 5.41 -7.85 -2.75
N ASP A 192 4.24 -7.63 -2.17
CA ASP A 192 3.99 -7.70 -0.73
C ASP A 192 3.71 -9.13 -0.22
N ASP A 193 3.35 -10.08 -1.10
CA ASP A 193 3.12 -11.49 -0.74
C ASP A 193 4.46 -12.18 -0.42
N PRO A 194 4.64 -12.76 0.78
CA PRO A 194 5.82 -13.57 1.13
C PRO A 194 6.19 -14.63 0.10
N ARG A 195 5.20 -15.20 -0.61
CA ARG A 195 5.37 -16.24 -1.62
C ARG A 195 5.70 -15.69 -3.00
N ALA A 196 5.49 -14.41 -3.26
CA ALA A 196 5.83 -13.81 -4.55
C ALA A 196 7.30 -13.99 -4.89
N ARG A 197 7.56 -14.15 -6.18
CA ARG A 197 8.88 -14.32 -6.78
C ARG A 197 9.00 -13.31 -7.93
N PRO A 198 10.19 -12.73 -8.12
CA PRO A 198 10.42 -11.84 -9.23
C PRO A 198 10.42 -12.63 -10.55
N GLU A 199 9.85 -12.04 -11.59
CA GLU A 199 9.93 -12.50 -12.96
C GLU A 199 11.34 -12.24 -13.48
N THR A 200 12.21 -13.21 -13.20
CA THR A 200 13.62 -13.11 -13.56
C THR A 200 13.72 -13.33 -15.06
N HIS A 201 13.92 -12.27 -15.84
CA HIS A 201 14.11 -12.38 -17.28
C HIS A 201 15.49 -12.99 -17.56
N GLY A 202 15.59 -14.32 -17.54
CA GLY A 202 16.56 -15.21 -18.20
C GLY A 202 18.08 -15.01 -17.99
N HIS A 203 18.53 -13.88 -17.46
CA HIS A 203 19.94 -13.54 -17.33
C HIS A 203 20.38 -13.79 -15.91
N THR A 204 21.23 -14.80 -15.73
CA THR A 204 21.93 -15.04 -14.45
C THR A 204 22.68 -13.79 -14.03
N LEU A 205 22.79 -13.51 -12.74
CA LEU A 205 23.49 -12.30 -12.31
C LEU A 205 24.99 -12.32 -12.65
N LYS A 206 25.58 -13.50 -12.84
CA LYS A 206 26.91 -13.67 -13.47
C LYS A 206 26.97 -13.05 -14.87
N HIS A 207 25.95 -13.29 -15.70
CA HIS A 207 25.81 -12.63 -17.00
C HIS A 207 25.67 -11.12 -16.82
N ARG A 208 24.87 -10.68 -15.84
CA ARG A 208 24.63 -9.25 -15.57
C ARG A 208 25.88 -8.47 -15.12
N LEU A 209 26.63 -9.03 -14.18
CA LEU A 209 27.90 -8.47 -13.71
C LEU A 209 29.01 -8.55 -14.77
N ARG A 210 29.02 -9.59 -15.60
CA ARG A 210 29.99 -9.73 -16.70
C ARG A 210 29.78 -8.67 -17.78
N GLU A 211 28.54 -8.47 -18.22
CA GLU A 211 28.20 -7.40 -19.16
C GLU A 211 28.46 -6.01 -18.56
N TYR A 212 28.19 -5.79 -17.27
CA TYR A 212 28.54 -4.55 -16.56
C TYR A 212 30.05 -4.30 -16.46
N ARG A 213 30.84 -5.30 -16.02
CA ARG A 213 32.31 -5.19 -15.96
C ARG A 213 32.94 -5.00 -17.34
N ALA A 214 32.27 -5.47 -18.38
CA ALA A 214 32.70 -5.34 -19.75
C ALA A 214 32.09 -4.13 -20.50
N GLY A 215 31.33 -3.26 -19.80
CA GLY A 215 30.77 -2.02 -20.36
C GLY A 215 29.62 -2.21 -21.36
N ARG A 216 29.02 -3.40 -21.42
CA ARG A 216 28.01 -3.81 -22.41
C ARG A 216 26.60 -4.02 -21.84
N TRP A 217 26.39 -3.66 -20.57
CA TRP A 217 25.04 -3.62 -20.01
C TRP A 217 24.17 -2.72 -20.89
N PRO A 218 22.94 -3.12 -21.26
CA PRO A 218 22.16 -2.32 -22.16
C PRO A 218 21.83 -1.00 -21.47
N ALA A 219 22.55 0.05 -21.87
CA ALA A 219 21.92 1.33 -22.06
C ALA A 219 20.83 1.09 -23.10
N CYS A 220 19.65 0.64 -22.65
CA CYS A 220 18.48 0.69 -23.51
C CYS A 220 18.19 2.18 -23.75
N ALA A 221 18.63 2.62 -24.92
CA ALA A 221 18.35 3.85 -25.63
C ALA A 221 17.61 4.97 -24.88
N ALA A 222 18.37 6.06 -24.64
CA ALA A 222 17.96 7.46 -24.59
C ALA A 222 16.80 7.87 -23.66
N ALA A 223 17.15 8.56 -22.56
CA ALA A 223 16.43 9.79 -22.23
C ALA A 223 17.20 10.96 -22.89
N PRO A 224 16.62 11.71 -23.85
CA PRO A 224 17.18 13.01 -24.22
C PRO A 224 16.95 13.98 -23.05
N GLY A 225 18.00 14.69 -22.65
CA GLY A 225 17.91 15.77 -21.67
C GLY A 225 18.62 15.46 -20.36
N SER A 226 19.93 15.32 -20.42
CA SER A 226 20.78 15.63 -19.27
C SER A 226 20.44 17.04 -18.80
N ILE A 227 19.97 17.18 -17.56
CA ILE A 227 20.00 18.46 -16.85
C ILE A 227 21.47 18.67 -16.45
N GLU A 228 22.27 19.12 -17.40
CA GLU A 228 23.53 19.81 -17.15
C GLU A 228 23.63 20.94 -18.16
N ASP A 229 23.67 22.16 -17.63
CA ASP A 229 24.22 23.40 -18.21
C ASP A 229 23.25 24.59 -18.29
N GLN A 230 22.88 25.13 -17.13
CA GLN A 230 22.55 26.55 -16.97
C GLN A 230 23.07 27.04 -15.62
N THR A 231 24.38 27.27 -15.51
CA THR A 231 24.97 28.26 -14.57
C THR A 231 26.46 28.46 -14.88
N ARG A 232 26.79 28.94 -16.09
CA ARG A 232 28.05 29.67 -16.28
C ARG A 232 27.97 30.66 -17.44
N GLY A 233 27.38 31.81 -17.16
CA GLY A 233 27.40 32.93 -18.10
C GLY A 233 26.52 34.06 -17.61
N ASP A 234 26.89 34.69 -16.49
CA ASP A 234 26.53 36.09 -16.23
C ASP A 234 27.37 36.64 -15.08
N ARG A 235 28.48 37.30 -15.44
CA ARG A 235 29.06 38.43 -14.73
C ARG A 235 29.74 39.34 -15.76
N HIS A 236 28.94 40.24 -16.32
CA HIS A 236 29.40 41.54 -16.77
C HIS A 236 29.57 42.42 -15.52
N GLY A 237 30.70 43.13 -15.45
CA GLY A 237 31.11 44.02 -14.38
C GLY A 237 32.62 44.15 -14.37
#